data_AF-A0A6P1QW15-F1
#
_entry.id   AF-A0A6P1QW15-F1
#
_cell.length_a   1.000
_cell.length_b   1.000
_cell.length_c   1.000
_cell.angle_alpha   90.00
_cell.angle_beta   90.00
_cell.angle_gamma   90.00
#
_symmetry.space_group_name_H-M   'P 1'
#
loop_
_entity.id
_entity.type
_entity.pdbx_description
1 polymer ?
#
loop_
_entity_poly.entity_id
_entity_poly.type
_entity_poly.pdbx_seq_one_letter_code
_entity_poly.pdbx_strand_id
1 'polypeptide(L)'
;MIFDQVNDLRFAKYFVKNGANWQTTKYNSNNSLKCSFRVGEIVLIKAEAQAKLGDEAASKATLLDLATKRYNSTGLSNFTARINALSGANYYTELLNERARETSFEGLRWFDLRRTTQPEIIHTFDGKEYKLNSKDPRYTLPFPQDARLKNPAL
;
A
#
# COMPACT_ATOMS: atom_id res chain seq x y z
N MET A 1 2.90 -9.78 -8.49
CA MET A 1 1.76 -8.87 -8.25
C MET A 1 1.22 -9.15 -6.86
N ILE A 2 0.90 -8.14 -6.04
CA ILE A 2 0.57 -8.33 -4.60
C ILE A 2 -0.86 -8.83 -4.33
N PHE A 3 -1.73 -8.86 -5.34
CA PHE A 3 -3.13 -9.28 -5.25
C PHE A 3 -3.30 -10.74 -5.69
N ASP A 4 -4.21 -11.46 -5.04
CA ASP A 4 -4.77 -12.70 -5.59
C ASP A 4 -5.75 -12.32 -6.72
N GLN A 5 -5.51 -12.81 -7.93
CA GLN A 5 -6.31 -12.42 -9.10
C GLN A 5 -7.69 -13.07 -9.16
N VAL A 6 -7.91 -14.13 -8.38
CA VAL A 6 -9.13 -14.95 -8.40
C VAL A 6 -9.97 -14.69 -7.15
N ASN A 7 -9.34 -14.67 -5.98
CA ASN A 7 -10.07 -14.65 -4.71
C ASN A 7 -10.11 -13.30 -4.00
N ASP A 8 -9.29 -12.32 -4.42
CA ASP A 8 -9.38 -10.94 -3.94
C ASP A 8 -10.39 -10.15 -4.79
N LEU A 9 -11.51 -9.76 -4.18
CA LEU A 9 -12.58 -9.02 -4.84
C LEU A 9 -12.12 -7.65 -5.36
N ARG A 10 -11.02 -7.11 -4.82
CA ARG A 10 -10.43 -5.86 -5.30
C ARG A 10 -9.78 -6.01 -6.65
N PHE A 11 -9.24 -7.18 -7.01
CA PHE A 11 -8.52 -7.33 -8.27
C PHE A 11 -9.44 -7.02 -9.46
N ALA A 12 -10.58 -7.71 -9.54
CA ALA A 12 -11.59 -7.47 -10.57
C ALA A 12 -12.23 -6.07 -10.51
N LYS A 13 -12.18 -5.38 -9.36
CA LYS A 13 -12.75 -4.03 -9.18
C LYS A 13 -11.76 -2.91 -9.50
N TYR A 14 -10.47 -3.12 -9.25
CA TYR A 14 -9.45 -2.07 -9.33
C TYR A 14 -8.66 -2.14 -10.63
N PHE A 15 -8.68 -3.27 -11.32
CA PHE A 15 -7.87 -3.51 -12.51
C PHE A 15 -8.73 -3.99 -13.68
N VAL A 16 -8.45 -3.45 -14.85
CA VAL A 16 -8.99 -3.92 -16.13
C VAL A 16 -7.85 -4.02 -17.13
N LYS A 17 -7.91 -5.01 -18.04
CA LYS A 17 -6.98 -5.06 -19.17
C LYS A 17 -7.44 -4.13 -20.29
N ASN A 18 -6.49 -3.41 -20.86
CA ASN A 18 -6.63 -2.67 -22.10
C ASN A 18 -5.51 -3.12 -23.06
N GLY A 19 -5.82 -4.09 -23.91
CA GLY A 19 -4.84 -4.80 -24.72
C GLY A 19 -3.79 -5.52 -23.85
N ALA A 20 -2.51 -5.21 -24.09
CA ALA A 20 -1.39 -5.74 -23.29
C ALA A 20 -1.19 -5.02 -21.94
N ASN A 21 -1.86 -3.87 -21.73
CA ASN A 21 -1.65 -3.02 -20.57
C ASN A 21 -2.74 -3.23 -19.51
N TRP A 22 -2.38 -2.96 -18.25
CA TRP A 22 -3.35 -2.85 -17.16
C TRP A 22 -3.72 -1.40 -16.91
N GLN A 23 -5.00 -1.15 -16.70
CA GLN A 23 -5.53 0.15 -16.30
C GLN A 23 -6.29 0.01 -14.99
N THR A 24 -6.33 1.09 -14.21
CA THR A 24 -7.14 1.10 -13.00
C THR A 24 -8.57 1.54 -13.28
N THR A 25 -9.54 0.83 -12.69
CA THR A 25 -10.97 1.17 -12.68
C THR A 25 -11.44 1.66 -11.33
N LYS A 26 -10.51 1.87 -10.38
CA LYS A 26 -10.82 2.33 -9.03
C LYS A 26 -11.38 3.76 -9.02
N TYR A 27 -11.07 4.52 -10.06
CA TYR A 27 -11.62 5.85 -10.34
C TYR A 27 -12.35 5.84 -11.68
N ASN A 28 -13.35 6.69 -11.84
CA ASN A 28 -13.99 6.95 -13.13
C ASN A 28 -13.47 8.27 -13.73
N SER A 29 -13.80 8.53 -14.99
CA SER A 29 -13.36 9.72 -15.75
C SER A 29 -13.76 11.08 -15.12
N ASN A 30 -14.77 11.09 -14.23
CA ASN A 30 -15.26 12.30 -13.57
C ASN A 30 -14.69 12.50 -12.15
N ASN A 31 -13.99 11.50 -11.61
CA ASN A 31 -13.51 11.47 -10.24
C ASN A 31 -11.98 11.44 -10.17
N SER A 32 -11.36 12.38 -10.89
CA SER A 32 -9.94 12.64 -11.18
C SER A 32 -8.98 12.40 -10.02
N LEU A 33 -8.76 11.13 -9.64
CA LEU A 33 -7.85 10.71 -8.57
C LEU A 33 -8.17 11.34 -7.20
N LYS A 34 -9.44 11.69 -6.93
CA LYS A 34 -9.81 12.22 -5.60
C LYS A 34 -9.57 11.15 -4.54
N CYS A 35 -8.54 11.37 -3.72
CA CYS A 35 -8.19 10.52 -2.60
C CYS A 35 -8.71 11.18 -1.32
N SER A 36 -9.92 10.83 -0.92
CA SER A 36 -10.46 11.17 0.40
C SER A 36 -10.21 10.03 1.39
N PHE A 37 -10.22 10.35 2.68
CA PHE A 37 -10.19 9.35 3.74
C PHE A 37 -11.38 8.41 3.64
N ARG A 38 -11.13 7.11 3.85
CA ARG A 38 -12.15 6.07 3.84
C ARG A 38 -11.95 5.10 4.98
N VAL A 39 -13.04 4.45 5.37
CA VAL A 39 -13.07 3.53 6.52
C VAL A 39 -12.00 2.44 6.44
N GLY A 40 -11.75 1.87 5.25
CA GLY A 40 -10.71 0.84 5.10
C GLY A 40 -9.31 1.33 5.46
N GLU A 41 -8.98 2.60 5.21
CA GLU A 41 -7.71 3.18 5.64
C GLU A 41 -7.66 3.33 7.17
N ILE A 42 -8.73 3.84 7.77
CA ILE A 42 -8.84 4.07 9.23
C ILE A 42 -8.73 2.74 9.99
N VAL A 43 -9.39 1.68 9.49
CA VAL A 43 -9.33 0.33 10.07
C VAL A 43 -7.90 -0.21 10.03
N LEU A 44 -7.16 0.04 8.96
CA LEU A 44 -5.76 -0.39 8.86
C LEU A 44 -4.80 0.47 9.69
N ILE A 45 -5.09 1.76 9.88
CA ILE A 45 -4.38 2.59 10.86
C ILE A 45 -4.58 2.03 12.27
N LYS A 46 -5.82 1.65 12.63
CA LYS A 46 -6.12 1.00 13.91
C LYS A 46 -5.35 -0.31 14.07
N ALA A 47 -5.39 -1.19 13.07
CA ALA A 47 -4.66 -2.45 13.11
C ALA A 47 -3.15 -2.22 13.28
N GLU A 48 -2.56 -1.29 12.54
CA GLU A 48 -1.13 -0.97 12.67
C GLU A 48 -0.78 -0.42 14.05
N ALA A 49 -1.61 0.47 14.60
CA ALA A 49 -1.42 1.01 15.94
C ALA A 49 -1.46 -0.09 17.01
N GLN A 50 -2.43 -1.01 16.94
CA GLN A 50 -2.54 -2.15 17.84
C GLN A 50 -1.27 -3.02 17.81
N ALA A 51 -0.77 -3.35 16.60
CA ALA A 51 0.48 -4.10 16.46
C ALA A 51 1.67 -3.37 17.08
N LYS A 52 1.78 -2.05 16.88
CA LYS A 52 2.86 -1.23 17.46
C LYS A 52 2.78 -1.08 18.98
N LEU A 53 1.59 -1.19 19.55
CA LEU A 53 1.37 -1.22 21.01
C LEU A 53 1.60 -2.61 21.63
N GLY A 54 1.99 -3.61 20.82
CA GLY A 54 2.22 -4.98 21.28
C GLY A 54 0.97 -5.86 21.34
N ASP A 55 -0.21 -5.33 20.95
CA ASP A 55 -1.45 -6.09 20.89
C ASP A 55 -1.66 -6.71 19.49
N GLU A 56 -0.82 -7.70 19.18
CA GLU A 56 -0.91 -8.42 17.90
C GLU A 56 -2.25 -9.15 17.73
N ALA A 57 -2.83 -9.66 18.81
CA ALA A 57 -4.11 -10.37 18.78
C ALA A 57 -5.24 -9.44 18.33
N ALA A 58 -5.36 -8.25 18.92
CA ALA A 58 -6.37 -7.28 18.51
C ALA A 58 -6.10 -6.70 17.11
N SER A 59 -4.83 -6.57 16.73
CA SER A 59 -4.42 -6.17 15.38
C SER A 59 -4.89 -7.18 14.32
N LYS A 60 -4.64 -8.48 14.56
CA LYS A 60 -5.11 -9.57 13.69
C LYS A 60 -6.63 -9.61 13.60
N ALA A 61 -7.34 -9.47 14.72
CA ALA A 61 -8.80 -9.44 14.73
C ALA A 61 -9.35 -8.29 13.86
N THR A 62 -8.77 -7.09 14.00
CA THR A 62 -9.14 -5.91 13.19
C THR A 62 -8.86 -6.12 11.70
N LEU A 63 -7.71 -6.71 11.36
CA LEU A 63 -7.34 -7.02 9.98
C LEU A 63 -8.28 -8.07 9.34
N LEU A 64 -8.62 -9.12 10.09
CA LEU A 64 -9.47 -10.20 9.62
C LEU A 64 -10.93 -9.76 9.44
N ASP A 65 -11.43 -8.85 10.29
CA ASP A 65 -12.75 -8.24 10.12
C ASP A 65 -12.83 -7.48 8.78
N LEU A 66 -11.82 -6.68 8.45
CA LEU A 66 -11.74 -6.01 7.14
C LEU A 66 -11.67 -7.02 5.98
N ALA A 67 -10.91 -8.12 6.15
CA ALA A 67 -10.74 -9.14 5.12
C ALA A 67 -12.06 -9.79 4.70
N THR A 68 -13.05 -9.89 5.60
CA THR A 68 -14.41 -10.39 5.28
C THR A 68 -15.10 -9.60 4.17
N LYS A 69 -14.69 -8.35 3.93
CA LYS A 69 -15.23 -7.45 2.90
C LYS A 69 -14.35 -7.36 1.65
N ARG A 70 -13.24 -8.09 1.60
CA ARG A 70 -12.23 -8.00 0.52
C ARG A 70 -12.01 -9.30 -0.22
N TYR A 71 -12.27 -10.43 0.41
CA TYR A 71 -12.08 -11.75 -0.20
C TYR A 71 -13.40 -12.50 -0.36
N ASN A 72 -13.47 -13.37 -1.36
CA ASN A 72 -14.51 -14.41 -1.42
C ASN A 72 -14.27 -15.47 -0.33
N SER A 73 -15.16 -16.45 -0.17
CA SER A 73 -15.05 -17.46 0.90
C SER A 73 -13.72 -18.22 0.89
N THR A 74 -13.24 -18.62 -0.29
CA THR A 74 -11.95 -19.33 -0.46
C THR A 74 -10.78 -18.42 -0.08
N GLY A 75 -10.77 -17.19 -0.60
CA GLY A 75 -9.73 -16.20 -0.31
C GLY A 75 -9.69 -15.81 1.17
N LEU A 76 -10.85 -15.67 1.81
CA LEU A 76 -10.96 -15.33 3.23
C LEU A 76 -10.39 -16.45 4.10
N SER A 77 -10.71 -17.71 3.78
CA SER A 77 -10.16 -18.88 4.48
C SER A 77 -8.62 -18.92 4.37
N ASN A 78 -8.10 -18.79 3.15
CA ASN A 78 -6.65 -18.78 2.89
C ASN A 78 -5.95 -17.61 3.57
N PHE A 79 -6.52 -16.40 3.49
CA PHE A 79 -5.99 -15.21 4.12
C PHE A 79 -5.97 -15.34 5.64
N THR A 80 -7.05 -15.86 6.23
CA THR A 80 -7.15 -16.10 7.68
C THR A 80 -6.11 -17.10 8.16
N ALA A 81 -5.98 -18.25 7.49
CA ALA A 81 -4.97 -19.25 7.82
C ALA A 81 -3.55 -18.66 7.78
N ARG A 82 -3.25 -17.87 6.74
CA ARG A 82 -1.97 -17.18 6.60
C ARG A 82 -1.73 -16.18 7.73
N ILE A 83 -2.68 -15.30 8.04
CA ILE A 83 -2.53 -14.30 9.10
C ILE A 83 -2.32 -14.95 10.46
N ASN A 84 -3.02 -16.04 10.76
CA ASN A 84 -2.87 -16.76 12.02
C ASN A 84 -1.51 -17.47 12.14
N ALA A 85 -0.91 -17.87 11.03
CA ALA A 85 0.42 -18.51 11.02
C ALA A 85 1.59 -17.53 11.16
N LEU A 86 1.38 -16.24 10.88
CA LEU A 86 2.42 -15.20 10.98
C LEU A 86 2.49 -14.63 12.41
N SER A 87 3.64 -14.09 12.79
CA SER A 87 3.83 -13.37 14.05
C SER A 87 4.94 -12.33 13.95
N GLY A 88 4.96 -11.37 14.88
CA GLY A 88 5.99 -10.34 15.01
C GLY A 88 6.23 -9.58 13.70
N ALA A 89 7.50 -9.48 13.30
CA ALA A 89 7.90 -8.75 12.09
C ALA A 89 7.28 -9.31 10.80
N ASN A 90 7.03 -10.62 10.72
CA ASN A 90 6.43 -11.25 9.55
C ASN A 90 4.94 -10.87 9.44
N TYR A 91 4.22 -10.87 10.57
CA TYR A 91 2.85 -10.38 10.61
C TYR A 91 2.78 -8.89 10.26
N TYR A 92 3.64 -8.07 10.86
CA TYR A 92 3.68 -6.62 10.60
C TYR A 92 3.95 -6.31 9.13
N THR A 93 4.85 -7.05 8.49
CA THR A 93 5.13 -6.94 7.04
C THR A 93 3.88 -7.24 6.22
N GLU A 94 3.14 -8.29 6.55
CA GLU A 94 1.91 -8.63 5.82
C GLU A 94 0.78 -7.62 6.06
N LEU A 95 0.70 -7.03 7.26
CA LEU A 95 -0.22 -5.93 7.54
C LEU A 95 0.08 -4.70 6.65
N LEU A 96 1.35 -4.34 6.47
CA LEU A 96 1.74 -3.26 5.54
C LEU A 96 1.46 -3.61 4.07
N ASN A 97 1.57 -4.90 3.69
CA ASN A 97 1.17 -5.37 2.37
C ASN A 97 -0.35 -5.27 2.15
N GLU A 98 -1.15 -5.57 3.18
CA GLU A 98 -2.61 -5.41 3.10
C GLU A 98 -2.99 -3.94 2.96
N ARG A 99 -2.31 -3.04 3.67
CA ARG A 99 -2.46 -1.60 3.45
C ARG A 99 -2.15 -1.19 2.02
N ALA A 100 -1.05 -1.69 1.44
CA ALA A 100 -0.72 -1.42 0.05
C ALA A 100 -1.79 -1.90 -0.95
N ARG A 101 -2.37 -3.10 -0.73
CA ARG A 101 -3.49 -3.60 -1.55
C ARG A 101 -4.72 -2.73 -1.41
N GLU A 102 -5.09 -2.43 -0.18
CA GLU A 102 -6.30 -1.69 0.15
C GLU A 102 -6.25 -0.27 -0.43
N THR A 103 -5.13 0.44 -0.26
CA THR A 103 -4.94 1.84 -0.69
C THR A 103 -4.23 1.96 -2.04
N SER A 104 -4.21 0.90 -2.85
CA SER A 104 -3.64 0.97 -4.20
C SER A 104 -4.28 2.11 -5.00
N PHE A 105 -3.44 2.86 -5.72
CA PHE A 105 -3.80 4.04 -6.52
C PHE A 105 -4.24 5.29 -5.74
N GLU A 106 -4.16 5.29 -4.40
CA GLU A 106 -4.59 6.42 -3.54
C GLU A 106 -3.45 7.35 -3.09
N GLY A 107 -2.25 7.23 -3.68
CA GLY A 107 -1.08 8.07 -3.32
C GLY A 107 -0.42 7.76 -1.97
N LEU A 108 -0.97 6.85 -1.16
CA LEU A 108 -0.46 6.56 0.20
C LEU A 108 0.81 5.70 0.23
N ARG A 109 1.09 4.92 -0.83
CA ARG A 109 2.19 3.93 -0.82
C ARG A 109 3.57 4.57 -0.62
N TRP A 110 3.82 5.73 -1.21
CA TRP A 110 5.11 6.42 -1.04
C TRP A 110 5.36 6.80 0.42
N PHE A 111 4.33 7.35 1.09
CA PHE A 111 4.41 7.73 2.50
C PHE A 111 4.57 6.52 3.43
N ASP A 112 3.90 5.41 3.12
CA ASP A 112 4.09 4.17 3.85
C ASP A 112 5.52 3.64 3.73
N LEU A 113 6.10 3.63 2.52
CA LEU A 113 7.49 3.21 2.32
C LEU A 113 8.47 4.15 3.03
N ARG A 114 8.25 5.46 2.95
CA ARG A 114 9.08 6.49 3.60
C ARG A 114 9.10 6.35 5.11
N ARG A 115 7.96 6.06 5.76
CA ARG A 115 7.87 5.99 7.23
C ARG A 115 8.22 4.61 7.80
N THR A 116 8.38 3.58 6.97
CA THR A 116 8.60 2.19 7.42
C THR A 116 9.91 1.63 6.88
N THR A 117 9.88 0.97 5.73
CA THR A 117 10.94 0.06 5.27
C THR A 117 12.00 0.73 4.42
N GLN A 118 11.68 1.84 3.73
CA GLN A 118 12.56 2.53 2.79
C GLN A 118 13.39 1.55 1.92
N PRO A 119 12.73 0.63 1.19
CA PRO A 119 13.43 -0.40 0.42
C PRO A 119 14.19 0.19 -0.76
N GLU A 120 14.99 -0.62 -1.43
CA GLU A 120 15.47 -0.24 -2.76
C GLU A 120 14.29 -0.20 -3.76
N ILE A 121 14.28 0.79 -4.64
CA ILE A 121 13.30 0.89 -5.73
C ILE A 121 14.06 1.07 -7.04
N ILE A 122 13.78 0.18 -7.99
CA ILE A 122 14.31 0.24 -9.36
C ILE A 122 13.12 0.48 -10.29
N HIS A 123 13.22 1.51 -11.12
CA HIS A 123 12.23 1.84 -12.14
C HIS A 123 12.89 1.96 -13.50
N THR A 124 12.42 1.19 -14.47
CA THR A 124 12.87 1.28 -15.86
C THR A 124 11.90 2.13 -16.66
N PHE A 125 12.40 3.23 -17.21
CA PHE A 125 11.63 4.16 -18.04
C PHE A 125 12.42 4.47 -19.30
N ASP A 126 11.80 4.29 -20.47
CA ASP A 126 12.43 4.43 -21.80
C ASP A 126 13.78 3.71 -21.94
N GLY A 127 13.83 2.46 -21.47
CA GLY A 127 15.04 1.62 -21.52
C GLY A 127 16.15 2.04 -20.55
N LYS A 128 15.95 3.09 -19.75
CA LYS A 128 16.89 3.55 -18.72
C LYS A 128 16.43 3.14 -17.34
N GLU A 129 17.36 2.63 -16.54
CA GLU A 129 17.13 2.29 -15.15
C GLU A 129 17.34 3.51 -14.24
N TYR A 130 16.39 3.73 -13.33
CA TYR A 130 16.46 4.71 -12.26
C TYR A 130 16.41 3.99 -10.92
N LYS A 131 17.42 4.23 -10.10
CA LYS A 131 17.62 3.54 -8.83
C LYS A 131 17.54 4.49 -7.63
N LEU A 132 16.67 4.12 -6.69
CA LEU A 132 16.61 4.65 -5.33
C LEU A 132 17.14 3.57 -4.39
N ASN A 133 18.26 3.84 -3.70
CA ASN A 133 18.83 2.86 -2.79
C ASN A 133 17.94 2.67 -1.55
N SER A 134 18.15 1.58 -0.80
CA SER A 134 17.50 1.45 0.51
C SER A 134 17.96 2.58 1.45
N LYS A 135 17.02 3.15 2.20
CA LYS A 135 17.22 4.28 3.12
C LYS A 135 17.79 5.55 2.47
N ASP A 136 17.61 5.71 1.17
CA ASP A 136 18.15 6.83 0.42
C ASP A 136 17.48 8.16 0.83
N PRO A 137 18.24 9.27 1.03
CA PRO A 137 17.66 10.58 1.38
C PRO A 137 16.57 11.07 0.42
N ARG A 138 16.60 10.62 -0.84
CA ARG A 138 15.63 10.96 -1.89
C ARG A 138 14.23 10.38 -1.65
N TYR A 139 14.01 9.60 -0.58
CA TYR A 139 12.67 9.36 -0.03
C TYR A 139 11.97 10.65 0.44
N THR A 140 12.72 11.72 0.67
CA THR A 140 12.22 13.08 0.88
C THR A 140 12.59 13.94 -0.33
N LEU A 141 11.60 14.62 -0.91
CA LEU A 141 11.85 15.52 -2.04
C LEU A 141 12.69 16.71 -1.57
N PRO A 142 13.75 17.10 -2.30
CA PRO A 142 14.48 18.32 -2.00
C PRO A 142 13.59 19.52 -2.27
N PHE A 143 13.91 20.65 -1.63
CA PHE A 143 13.29 21.92 -2.00
C PHE A 143 13.53 22.21 -3.50
N PRO A 144 12.54 22.82 -4.19
CA PRO A 144 12.70 23.23 -5.57
C PRO A 144 13.96 24.08 -5.74
N GLN A 145 14.67 23.86 -6.85
CA GLN A 145 15.93 24.56 -7.12
C GLN A 145 15.74 26.08 -7.09
N ASP A 146 14.66 26.59 -7.66
CA ASP A 146 14.33 28.02 -7.66
C ASP A 146 14.18 28.59 -6.24
N ALA A 147 13.56 27.85 -5.33
CA ALA A 147 13.41 28.26 -3.93
C ALA A 147 14.78 28.35 -3.22
N ARG A 148 15.69 27.41 -3.50
CA ARG A 148 17.06 27.41 -2.96
C ARG A 148 17.90 28.56 -3.52
N LEU A 149 17.72 28.90 -4.80
CA LEU A 149 18.45 30.00 -5.43
C LEU A 149 17.97 31.38 -4.96
N LYS A 150 16.66 31.53 -4.73
CA LYS A 150 16.05 32.80 -4.30
C LYS A 150 16.13 33.05 -2.79
N ASN A 151 16.35 32.01 -1.98
CA ASN A 151 16.55 32.14 -0.54
C ASN A 151 17.91 31.53 -0.13
N PRO A 152 19.00 32.33 -0.08
CA PRO A 152 20.32 31.85 0.30
C PRO A 152 20.44 31.29 1.73
N ALA A 153 19.44 31.52 2.59
CA ALA A 153 19.41 31.04 3.97
C ALA A 153 18.54 29.77 4.17
N LEU A 154 18.10 29.12 3.08
CA LEU A 154 17.21 27.95 3.10
C LEU A 154 17.91 26.65 3.57
#